data_AF-A0A9Q1ESL0-F1
#
_entry.id   AF-A0A9Q1ESL0-F1
#
_cell.length_a   1.000
_cell.length_b   1.000
_cell.length_c   1.000
_cell.angle_alpha   90.00
_cell.angle_beta   90.00
_cell.angle_gamma   90.00
#
_symmetry.space_group_name_H-M   'P 1'
#
loop_
_entity.id
_entity.type
_entity.pdbx_description
1 polymer ?
#
loop_
_entity_poly.entity_id
_entity_poly.type
_entity_poly.pdbx_seq_one_letter_code
_entity_poly.pdbx_strand_id
1 'polypeptide(L)'
;MRRRSSSNSGKCTSRRRHDSLGFDEFGFALSKKKDQKLQHRSHDYSYPQPNTVRVKELCELLSYWNGSSFICRNQIERFIRIGIPPALRGQVWKCLLNTDTLRENCSFSYQKCLKEIREPLVDLGVSEYSILSAIATLNETENEMGSGPSPPQPPEASVCSCGDVAIFRQIALDLQRSFPTHRSLMGDSAEAIEGQAKLFRVLTAYARYNPHIGYCQGMSYIAAVLLMNLTEEDAFWALVALLERPKYLSGLFDHSMDKIQHQARVFHQLLKHRKPLLYQHIEDLGVSSLHFVMPWFLTLFTSLPCWDSVLAVWDVIMLQGLLAMFRVGLAILELLEPRLLQMADDGLMLPTLLRVPVEVSQHCVLVPALWGTEVQEWEIDCMNGLVLEETSVGQHQQGPETSSNPLTNEPRKARASPPARPVSHPSVWTLWLWGKAGRVKISEKPAMRTSGGPSACVSRTRLQISPRSH
;
A
#
# COMPACT_ATOMS: atom_id res chain seq x y z
N MET A 1 -60.09 -50.88 14.37
CA MET A 1 -59.73 -50.19 15.63
C MET A 1 -58.54 -49.27 15.37
N ARG A 2 -58.66 -48.00 15.81
CA ARG A 2 -57.65 -46.90 15.91
C ARG A 2 -57.03 -46.38 14.58
N ARG A 3 -57.44 -45.22 14.02
CA ARG A 3 -57.13 -43.79 14.37
C ARG A 3 -55.60 -43.55 14.49
N ARG A 4 -54.92 -42.58 13.86
CA ARG A 4 -55.20 -41.24 13.26
C ARG A 4 -53.94 -40.88 12.41
N SER A 5 -54.03 -40.56 11.11
CA SER A 5 -54.08 -39.23 10.47
C SER A 5 -52.93 -38.25 10.75
N SER A 6 -52.17 -37.90 9.70
CA SER A 6 -51.83 -36.50 9.41
C SER A 6 -51.54 -36.29 7.92
N SER A 7 -52.08 -35.20 7.43
CA SER A 7 -52.26 -34.78 6.05
C SER A 7 -51.10 -33.95 5.52
N ASN A 8 -50.93 -34.04 4.22
CA ASN A 8 -50.07 -33.25 3.34
C ASN A 8 -50.34 -31.73 3.42
N SER A 9 -49.30 -30.89 3.42
CA SER A 9 -49.28 -29.60 2.69
C SER A 9 -47.87 -28.97 2.78
N GLY A 10 -47.31 -28.66 1.61
CA GLY A 10 -45.92 -28.28 1.45
C GLY A 10 -45.55 -26.89 1.96
N LYS A 11 -44.24 -26.67 2.06
CA LYS A 11 -43.63 -25.33 1.96
C LYS A 11 -42.19 -25.45 1.46
N CYS A 12 -41.97 -24.73 0.36
CA CYS A 12 -40.72 -24.37 -0.28
C CYS A 12 -39.56 -24.19 0.72
N THR A 13 -38.52 -25.01 0.61
CA THR A 13 -37.23 -24.75 1.26
C THR A 13 -36.31 -24.09 0.25
N SER A 14 -36.27 -22.75 0.27
CA SER A 14 -35.14 -22.02 -0.33
C SER A 14 -33.89 -22.35 0.49
N ARG A 15 -33.15 -23.38 0.08
CA ARG A 15 -31.78 -23.60 0.55
C ARG A 15 -30.94 -22.42 0.07
N ARG A 16 -30.80 -21.39 0.92
CA ARG A 16 -29.69 -20.43 0.81
C ARG A 16 -28.40 -21.25 0.93
N ARG A 17 -27.73 -21.48 -0.20
CA ARG A 17 -26.33 -21.91 -0.22
C ARG A 17 -25.51 -20.75 0.32
N HIS A 18 -25.22 -20.76 1.62
CA HIS A 18 -23.99 -20.11 2.09
C HIS A 18 -22.85 -21.00 1.61
N ASP A 19 -22.23 -20.64 0.48
CA ASP A 19 -20.90 -21.14 0.15
C ASP A 19 -19.99 -20.67 1.29
N SER A 20 -19.62 -21.57 2.20
CA SER A 20 -18.61 -21.29 3.22
C SER A 20 -17.29 -21.07 2.50
N LEU A 21 -16.90 -19.81 2.30
CA LEU A 21 -15.55 -19.47 1.88
C LEU A 21 -14.60 -20.09 2.92
N GLY A 22 -13.74 -21.02 2.49
CA GLY A 22 -12.65 -21.50 3.31
C GLY A 22 -11.61 -20.38 3.41
N PHE A 23 -11.01 -20.21 4.59
CA PHE A 23 -9.92 -19.27 4.81
C PHE A 23 -8.65 -20.05 5.15
N ASP A 24 -7.49 -19.49 4.82
CA ASP A 24 -6.21 -20.02 5.26
C ASP A 24 -5.90 -19.66 6.73
N GLU A 25 -4.74 -20.10 7.23
CA GLU A 25 -4.33 -19.89 8.63
C GLU A 25 -4.17 -18.40 9.00
N PHE A 26 -4.00 -17.52 8.02
CA PHE A 26 -3.89 -16.07 8.19
C PHE A 26 -5.19 -15.34 7.86
N GLY A 27 -6.28 -16.06 7.59
CA GLY A 27 -7.59 -15.49 7.38
C GLY A 27 -7.88 -15.03 5.95
N PHE A 28 -7.03 -15.34 4.96
CA PHE A 28 -7.31 -15.04 3.55
C PHE A 28 -8.15 -16.11 2.88
N ALA A 29 -9.10 -15.70 2.05
CA ALA A 29 -10.01 -16.61 1.35
C ALA A 29 -9.24 -17.53 0.39
N LEU A 30 -9.51 -18.83 0.48
CA LEU A 30 -8.97 -19.85 -0.42
C LEU A 30 -9.64 -19.72 -1.78
N SER A 31 -8.84 -19.47 -2.83
CA SER A 31 -9.36 -19.41 -4.19
C SER A 31 -9.69 -20.82 -4.71
N LYS A 32 -10.85 -21.01 -5.35
CA LYS A 32 -11.19 -22.29 -6.00
C LYS A 32 -10.21 -22.51 -7.17
N LYS A 33 -9.68 -23.72 -7.36
CA LYS A 33 -8.64 -24.06 -8.37
C LYS A 33 -8.88 -23.53 -9.80
N LYS A 34 -10.13 -23.22 -10.21
CA LYS A 34 -10.46 -22.64 -11.52
C LYS A 34 -10.21 -21.14 -11.64
N ASP A 35 -10.11 -20.40 -10.53
CA ASP A 35 -9.92 -18.94 -10.47
C ASP A 35 -8.47 -18.54 -10.14
N GLN A 36 -7.51 -19.47 -10.25
CA GLN A 36 -6.07 -19.27 -9.99
C GLN A 36 -5.41 -18.16 -10.82
N LYS A 37 -6.12 -17.53 -11.76
CA LYS A 37 -5.67 -16.35 -12.50
C LYS A 37 -5.75 -15.06 -11.68
N LEU A 38 -6.42 -15.05 -10.53
CA LEU A 38 -6.63 -13.88 -9.70
C LEU A 38 -6.27 -14.19 -8.24
N GLN A 39 -5.12 -13.65 -7.81
CA GLN A 39 -4.63 -13.55 -6.43
C GLN A 39 -4.08 -14.83 -5.79
N HIS A 40 -2.76 -14.97 -5.86
CA HIS A 40 -1.93 -16.04 -5.34
C HIS A 40 -1.72 -16.02 -3.80
N ARG A 41 -2.64 -15.47 -3.00
CA ARG A 41 -2.40 -15.38 -1.53
C ARG A 41 -2.52 -16.73 -0.82
N SER A 42 -3.42 -17.60 -1.28
CA SER A 42 -3.54 -18.95 -0.73
C SER A 42 -2.54 -19.91 -1.38
N HIS A 43 -1.55 -20.35 -0.61
CA HIS A 43 -0.56 -21.37 -0.98
C HIS A 43 -0.22 -22.19 0.27
N ASP A 44 0.49 -23.30 0.09
CA ASP A 44 0.94 -24.11 1.23
C ASP A 44 2.05 -23.36 1.98
N TYR A 45 1.76 -22.98 3.22
CA TYR A 45 2.70 -22.27 4.08
C TYR A 45 3.74 -23.24 4.65
N SER A 46 5.01 -22.84 4.57
CA SER A 46 6.13 -23.62 5.11
C SER A 46 7.15 -22.66 5.72
N TYR A 47 6.91 -22.32 6.99
CA TYR A 47 7.77 -21.44 7.76
C TYR A 47 8.18 -22.09 9.10
N PRO A 48 9.37 -21.79 9.64
CA PRO A 48 9.84 -22.42 10.86
C PRO A 48 8.94 -22.06 12.04
N GLN A 49 8.50 -23.09 12.76
CA GLN A 49 7.81 -22.94 14.03
C GLN A 49 8.82 -23.21 15.16
N PRO A 50 9.17 -22.23 15.99
CA PRO A 50 10.11 -22.45 17.08
C PRO A 50 9.52 -23.45 18.08
N ASN A 51 10.37 -24.31 18.63
CA ASN A 51 9.96 -25.29 19.62
C ASN A 51 9.50 -24.60 20.92
N THR A 52 8.85 -25.36 21.81
CA THR A 52 8.29 -24.84 23.07
C THR A 52 9.34 -24.22 23.99
N VAL A 53 10.60 -24.65 23.92
CA VAL A 53 11.71 -24.07 24.69
C VAL A 53 12.03 -22.67 24.18
N ARG A 54 12.20 -22.51 22.86
CA ARG A 54 12.43 -21.20 22.22
C ARG A 54 11.29 -20.23 22.44
N VAL A 55 10.05 -20.70 22.44
CA VAL A 55 8.87 -19.86 22.75
C VAL A 55 8.97 -19.33 24.19
N LYS A 56 9.35 -20.16 25.16
CA LYS A 56 9.55 -19.73 26.55
C LYS A 56 10.70 -18.71 26.68
N GLU A 57 11.85 -18.98 26.05
CA GLU A 57 12.98 -18.05 26.02
C GLU A 57 12.59 -16.69 25.44
N LEU A 58 11.77 -16.67 24.39
CA LEU A 58 11.25 -15.42 23.80
C LEU A 58 10.31 -14.69 24.79
N CYS A 59 9.38 -15.39 25.44
CA CYS A 59 8.53 -14.78 26.46
C CYS A 59 9.34 -14.19 27.63
N GLU A 60 10.38 -14.90 28.07
CA GLU A 60 11.30 -14.41 29.08
C GLU A 60 12.00 -13.13 28.60
N LEU A 61 12.59 -13.13 27.40
CA LEU A 61 13.19 -11.94 26.79
C LEU A 61 12.24 -10.73 26.76
N LEU A 62 10.98 -10.95 26.39
CA LEU A 62 9.97 -9.90 26.32
C LEU A 62 9.61 -9.35 27.72
N SER A 63 9.68 -10.18 28.77
CA SER A 63 9.33 -9.78 30.14
C SER A 63 10.28 -8.75 30.76
N TYR A 64 11.56 -8.75 30.35
CA TYR A 64 12.57 -7.79 30.78
C TYR A 64 13.05 -6.90 29.63
N TRP A 65 12.26 -6.80 28.56
CA TRP A 65 12.63 -6.06 27.36
C TRP A 65 13.02 -4.62 27.69
N ASN A 66 14.24 -4.26 27.29
CA ASN A 66 14.73 -2.89 27.31
C ASN A 66 15.17 -2.52 25.89
N GLY A 67 14.37 -1.71 25.20
CA GLY A 67 14.59 -1.34 23.81
C GLY A 67 15.94 -0.65 23.54
N SER A 68 16.59 -0.09 24.56
CA SER A 68 17.92 0.53 24.45
C SER A 68 19.07 -0.47 24.61
N SER A 69 18.80 -1.66 25.15
CA SER A 69 19.82 -2.68 25.42
C SER A 69 20.29 -3.36 24.13
N PHE A 70 21.60 -3.25 23.85
CA PHE A 70 22.25 -3.96 22.75
C PHE A 70 22.07 -5.48 22.85
N ILE A 71 22.12 -6.02 24.07
CA ILE A 71 21.94 -7.46 24.33
C ILE A 71 20.53 -7.89 23.92
N CYS A 72 19.51 -7.14 24.35
CA CYS A 72 18.12 -7.43 23.98
C CYS A 72 17.94 -7.37 22.46
N ARG A 73 18.54 -6.39 21.78
CA ARG A 73 18.49 -6.25 20.31
C ARG A 73 19.12 -7.43 19.56
N ASN A 74 20.29 -7.90 19.98
CA ASN A 74 20.92 -9.07 19.35
C ASN A 74 20.13 -10.37 19.61
N GLN A 75 19.57 -10.52 20.81
CA GLN A 75 18.76 -11.69 21.12
C GLN A 75 17.48 -11.73 20.30
N ILE A 76 16.76 -10.60 20.18
CA ILE A 76 15.53 -10.56 19.38
C ILE A 76 15.82 -10.76 17.89
N GLU A 77 16.95 -10.26 17.37
CA GLU A 77 17.35 -10.52 15.99
C GLU A 77 17.49 -12.03 15.72
N ARG A 78 18.07 -12.79 16.66
CA ARG A 78 18.16 -14.26 16.55
C ARG A 78 16.79 -14.90 16.50
N PHE A 79 15.83 -14.43 17.30
CA PHE A 79 14.45 -14.93 17.25
C PHE A 79 13.76 -14.58 15.93
N ILE A 80 13.98 -13.38 15.38
CA ILE A 80 13.41 -12.98 14.09
C ILE A 80 14.03 -13.83 12.95
N ARG A 81 15.33 -14.14 13.02
CA ARG A 81 15.99 -15.07 12.08
C ARG A 81 15.40 -16.48 12.12
N ILE A 82 15.02 -16.96 13.30
CA ILE A 82 14.38 -18.27 13.47
C ILE A 82 12.92 -18.23 12.98
N GLY A 83 12.21 -17.13 13.26
CA GLY A 83 10.78 -16.97 12.98
C GLY A 83 10.01 -16.68 14.26
N ILE A 84 9.23 -15.60 14.24
CA ILE A 84 8.38 -15.21 15.38
C ILE A 84 7.05 -16.00 15.33
N PRO A 85 6.66 -16.66 16.44
CA PRO A 85 5.35 -17.30 16.53
C PRO A 85 4.22 -16.30 16.29
N PRO A 86 3.20 -16.62 15.47
CA PRO A 86 2.08 -15.73 15.24
C PRO A 86 1.43 -15.17 16.51
N ALA A 87 1.29 -16.00 17.55
CA ALA A 87 0.69 -15.59 18.82
C ALA A 87 1.51 -14.56 19.63
N LEU A 88 2.83 -14.48 19.40
CA LEU A 88 3.72 -13.55 20.12
C LEU A 88 4.12 -12.33 19.27
N ARG A 89 3.82 -12.34 17.97
CA ARG A 89 4.21 -11.28 17.03
C ARG A 89 3.77 -9.90 17.48
N GLY A 90 2.52 -9.76 17.92
CA GLY A 90 2.02 -8.49 18.45
C GLY A 90 2.84 -7.95 19.62
N GLN A 91 3.21 -8.81 20.58
CA GLN A 91 4.04 -8.40 21.72
C GLN A 91 5.46 -8.01 21.28
N VAL A 92 6.06 -8.78 20.36
CA VAL A 92 7.38 -8.46 19.78
C VAL A 92 7.35 -7.10 19.09
N TRP A 93 6.34 -6.83 18.27
CA TRP A 93 6.20 -5.55 17.56
C TRP A 93 6.03 -4.37 18.53
N LYS A 94 5.20 -4.52 19.57
CA LYS A 94 5.07 -3.51 20.62
C LYS A 94 6.40 -3.17 21.29
N CYS A 95 7.19 -4.20 21.61
CA CYS A 95 8.52 -4.04 22.19
C CYS A 95 9.50 -3.33 21.23
N LEU A 96 9.57 -3.76 19.97
CA LEU A 96 10.46 -3.17 18.96
C LEU A 96 10.10 -1.72 18.61
N LEU A 97 8.80 -1.42 18.58
CA LEU A 97 8.27 -0.08 18.36
C LEU A 97 8.22 0.74 19.63
N ASN A 98 8.53 0.18 20.81
CA ASN A 98 8.46 0.85 22.10
C ASN A 98 7.14 1.65 22.27
N THR A 99 6.01 0.99 21.98
CA THR A 99 4.68 1.65 21.94
C THR A 99 4.19 2.04 23.32
N ASP A 100 4.50 1.26 24.35
CA ASP A 100 4.05 1.56 25.72
C ASP A 100 4.68 2.86 26.24
N THR A 101 6.00 3.04 26.07
CA THR A 101 6.68 4.30 26.38
C THR A 101 6.18 5.46 25.52
N LEU A 102 5.85 5.22 24.25
CA LEU A 102 5.28 6.25 23.38
C LEU A 102 3.93 6.74 23.90
N ARG A 103 3.04 5.81 24.30
CA ARG A 103 1.74 6.11 24.89
C ARG A 103 1.89 6.88 26.20
N GLU A 104 2.77 6.45 27.09
CA GLU A 104 2.98 7.07 28.40
C GLU A 104 3.51 8.51 28.31
N ASN A 105 4.35 8.80 27.31
CA ASN A 105 4.91 10.12 27.09
C ASN A 105 4.02 11.04 26.25
N CYS A 106 2.87 10.56 25.78
CA CYS A 106 1.96 11.32 24.93
C CYS A 106 0.72 11.76 25.71
N SER A 107 0.29 13.01 25.51
CA SER A 107 -0.97 13.52 26.08
C SER A 107 -2.22 13.05 25.31
N PHE A 108 -2.03 12.44 24.13
CA PHE A 108 -3.12 11.97 23.30
C PHE A 108 -3.75 10.69 23.87
N SER A 109 -5.08 10.66 23.97
CA SER A 109 -5.83 9.48 24.38
C SER A 109 -6.68 8.95 23.24
N TYR A 110 -6.41 7.71 22.82
CA TYR A 110 -7.16 7.04 21.75
C TYR A 110 -8.65 6.97 22.07
N GLN A 111 -8.99 6.50 23.28
CA GLN A 111 -10.39 6.37 23.72
C GLN A 111 -11.14 7.71 23.79
N LYS A 112 -10.46 8.79 24.16
CA LYS A 112 -11.06 10.14 24.15
C LYS A 112 -11.30 10.61 22.72
N CYS A 113 -10.31 10.45 21.84
CA CYS A 113 -10.41 10.82 20.44
C CYS A 113 -11.57 10.09 19.74
N LEU A 114 -11.79 8.79 20.01
CA LEU A 114 -12.92 8.06 19.44
C LEU A 114 -14.28 8.63 19.86
N LYS A 115 -14.41 9.13 21.09
CA LYS A 115 -15.66 9.79 21.52
C LYS A 115 -15.89 11.08 20.74
N GLU A 116 -14.84 11.86 20.53
CA GLU A 116 -14.89 13.11 19.77
C GLU A 116 -15.16 12.88 18.27
N ILE A 117 -14.72 11.75 17.69
CA ILE A 117 -15.00 11.39 16.29
C ILE A 117 -16.47 10.97 16.07
N ARG A 118 -17.11 10.39 17.09
CA ARG A 118 -18.48 9.88 16.98
C ARG A 118 -19.53 10.97 16.86
N GLU A 119 -19.30 12.14 17.45
CA GLU A 119 -20.22 13.29 17.32
C GLU A 119 -20.41 13.68 15.85
N PRO A 120 -19.35 14.01 15.06
CA PRO A 120 -19.46 14.24 13.62
C PRO A 120 -20.14 13.11 12.84
N LEU A 121 -19.90 11.84 13.19
CA LEU A 121 -20.52 10.71 12.49
C LEU A 121 -22.03 10.66 12.74
N VAL A 122 -22.46 10.93 13.97
CA VAL A 122 -23.88 10.99 14.34
C VAL A 122 -24.58 12.14 13.62
N ASP A 123 -23.95 13.31 13.51
CA ASP A 123 -24.49 14.45 12.77
C ASP A 123 -24.70 14.14 11.28
N LEU A 124 -23.84 13.30 10.71
CA LEU A 124 -23.95 12.82 9.33
C LEU A 124 -24.95 11.66 9.17
N GLY A 125 -25.48 11.10 10.26
CA GLY A 125 -26.29 9.88 10.22
C GLY A 125 -25.50 8.64 9.81
N VAL A 126 -24.18 8.65 9.98
CA VAL A 126 -23.26 7.59 9.58
C VAL A 126 -22.73 6.86 10.82
N SER A 127 -22.48 5.56 10.69
CA SER A 127 -21.85 4.75 11.73
C SER A 127 -20.53 4.17 11.25
N GLU A 128 -19.56 4.04 12.15
CA GLU A 128 -18.29 3.34 11.91
C GLU A 128 -18.52 1.91 11.38
N TYR A 129 -19.63 1.29 11.80
CA TYR A 129 -20.05 -0.07 11.42
C TYR A 129 -20.68 -0.17 10.03
N SER A 130 -21.13 0.94 9.46
CA SER A 130 -21.78 1.00 8.14
C SER A 130 -21.04 1.93 7.18
N ILE A 131 -19.79 2.28 7.49
CA ILE A 131 -19.04 3.31 6.77
C ILE A 131 -18.90 3.02 5.27
N LEU A 132 -18.76 1.74 4.90
CA LEU A 132 -18.67 1.35 3.48
C LEU A 132 -19.96 1.60 2.70
N SER A 133 -21.12 1.48 3.36
CA SER A 133 -22.41 1.79 2.75
C SER A 133 -22.68 3.29 2.72
N ALA A 134 -22.03 4.05 3.60
CA ALA A 134 -22.17 5.51 3.72
C ALA A 134 -21.35 6.31 2.71
N ILE A 135 -20.53 5.69 1.85
CA ILE A 135 -19.65 6.39 0.90
C ILE A 135 -20.44 7.34 -0.02
N ALA A 136 -21.62 6.92 -0.50
CA ALA A 136 -22.46 7.77 -1.34
C ALA A 136 -22.92 9.03 -0.58
N THR A 137 -23.41 8.85 0.65
CA THR A 137 -23.81 9.95 1.54
C THR A 137 -22.65 10.89 1.83
N LEU A 138 -21.47 10.37 2.19
CA LEU A 138 -20.28 11.18 2.44
C LEU A 138 -19.84 11.97 1.20
N ASN A 139 -19.96 11.38 0.01
CA ASN A 139 -19.66 12.03 -1.26
C ASN A 139 -20.67 13.15 -1.59
N GLU A 140 -21.96 12.93 -1.32
CA GLU A 140 -23.00 13.94 -1.50
C GLU A 140 -22.77 15.12 -0.55
N THR A 141 -22.53 14.86 0.74
CA THR A 141 -22.25 15.90 1.74
C THR A 141 -20.99 16.70 1.42
N GLU A 142 -19.91 16.04 0.98
CA GLU A 142 -18.68 16.73 0.54
C GLU A 142 -18.96 17.70 -0.62
N ASN A 143 -19.76 17.30 -1.60
CA ASN A 143 -20.12 18.13 -2.74
C ASN A 143 -21.03 19.31 -2.36
N GLU A 144 -22.00 19.10 -1.46
CA GLU A 144 -22.90 20.17 -0.98
C GLU A 144 -22.15 21.25 -0.22
N MET A 145 -21.21 20.85 0.65
CA MET A 145 -20.37 21.78 1.41
C MET A 145 -19.37 22.55 0.52
N GLY A 146 -18.97 21.99 -0.62
CA GLY A 146 -18.07 22.64 -1.57
C GLY A 146 -18.72 23.63 -2.55
N SER A 147 -20.05 23.67 -2.65
CA SER A 147 -20.75 24.29 -3.80
C SER A 147 -21.70 25.46 -3.48
N GLY A 148 -21.71 26.05 -2.27
CA GLY A 148 -22.66 27.11 -1.92
C GLY A 148 -22.09 28.29 -1.12
N PRO A 149 -22.65 29.52 -1.26
CA PRO A 149 -22.37 30.60 -0.32
C PRO A 149 -23.01 30.25 1.04
N SER A 150 -22.20 30.29 2.11
CA SER A 150 -22.65 30.00 3.48
C SER A 150 -23.76 30.97 3.91
N PRO A 151 -24.95 30.48 4.33
CA PRO A 151 -25.92 31.32 5.02
C PRO A 151 -25.34 31.76 6.37
N PRO A 152 -25.70 32.96 6.90
CA PRO A 152 -25.31 33.34 8.25
C PRO A 152 -26.05 32.42 9.23
N GLN A 153 -25.30 31.62 10.00
CA GLN A 153 -25.84 30.64 10.94
C GLN A 153 -25.40 30.92 12.40
N PRO A 154 -26.18 30.46 13.40
CA PRO A 154 -26.03 30.84 14.81
C PRO A 154 -24.78 30.23 15.47
N PRO A 155 -24.31 30.75 16.62
CA PRO A 155 -22.96 30.50 17.13
C PRO A 155 -22.76 29.22 17.97
N GLU A 156 -23.60 28.17 17.90
CA GLU A 156 -23.56 27.09 18.92
C GLU A 156 -23.83 25.65 18.46
N ALA A 157 -23.81 25.31 17.17
CA ALA A 157 -23.84 23.90 16.73
C ALA A 157 -22.44 23.43 16.32
N SER A 158 -21.94 22.37 16.97
CA SER A 158 -20.76 21.61 16.54
C SER A 158 -21.04 20.99 15.17
N VAL A 159 -20.72 21.70 14.08
CA VAL A 159 -20.91 21.18 12.72
C VAL A 159 -19.67 20.37 12.32
N CYS A 160 -19.87 19.14 11.83
CA CYS A 160 -18.83 18.33 11.19
C CYS A 160 -18.10 19.15 10.12
N SER A 161 -16.77 19.25 10.22
CA SER A 161 -16.00 20.10 9.30
C SER A 161 -15.94 19.46 7.90
N CYS A 162 -15.89 20.29 6.85
CA CYS A 162 -15.68 19.80 5.47
C CYS A 162 -14.42 18.92 5.35
N GLY A 163 -13.40 19.17 6.18
CA GLY A 163 -12.18 18.35 6.24
C GLY A 163 -12.42 16.96 6.81
N ASP A 164 -13.27 16.82 7.83
CA ASP A 164 -13.61 15.52 8.42
C ASP A 164 -14.37 14.63 7.42
N VAL A 165 -15.36 15.20 6.72
CA VAL A 165 -16.14 14.47 5.71
C VAL A 165 -15.23 13.92 4.60
N ALA A 166 -14.30 14.75 4.10
CA ALA A 166 -13.33 14.34 3.09
C ALA A 166 -12.41 13.22 3.59
N ILE A 167 -11.91 13.31 4.83
CA ILE A 167 -11.08 12.27 5.45
C ILE A 167 -11.89 10.97 5.61
N PHE A 168 -13.10 11.02 6.16
CA PHE A 168 -13.94 9.84 6.37
C PHE A 168 -14.24 9.13 5.06
N ARG A 169 -14.57 9.89 4.01
CA ARG A 169 -14.83 9.35 2.67
C ARG A 169 -13.59 8.70 2.08
N GLN A 170 -12.44 9.36 2.16
CA GLN A 170 -11.21 8.83 1.59
C GLN A 170 -10.76 7.55 2.33
N ILE A 171 -10.89 7.50 3.65
CA ILE A 171 -10.68 6.29 4.44
C ILE A 171 -11.65 5.19 3.97
N ALA A 172 -12.95 5.47 3.88
CA ALA A 172 -13.95 4.49 3.47
C ALA A 172 -13.68 3.89 2.07
N LEU A 173 -13.27 4.71 1.11
CA LEU A 173 -12.85 4.25 -0.23
C LEU A 173 -11.64 3.30 -0.17
N ASP A 174 -10.71 3.56 0.74
CA ASP A 174 -9.52 2.74 0.93
C ASP A 174 -9.85 1.41 1.62
N LEU A 175 -10.73 1.42 2.63
CA LEU A 175 -11.22 0.20 3.29
C LEU A 175 -11.83 -0.80 2.30
N GLN A 176 -12.55 -0.34 1.26
CA GLN A 176 -13.13 -1.23 0.24
C GLN A 176 -12.10 -2.06 -0.54
N ARG A 177 -10.85 -1.57 -0.65
CA ARG A 177 -9.79 -2.20 -1.46
C ARG A 177 -8.64 -2.77 -0.63
N SER A 178 -8.60 -2.51 0.68
CA SER A 178 -7.57 -3.01 1.59
C SER A 178 -7.89 -4.43 2.05
N PHE A 179 -7.13 -5.40 1.51
CA PHE A 179 -7.28 -6.84 1.79
C PHE A 179 -8.72 -7.37 1.64
N PRO A 180 -9.35 -7.21 0.45
CA PRO A 180 -10.75 -7.57 0.22
C PRO A 180 -11.01 -9.08 0.24
N THR A 181 -9.98 -9.91 0.49
CA THR A 181 -10.06 -11.36 0.63
C THR A 181 -9.86 -11.84 2.07
N HIS A 182 -9.59 -10.95 3.02
CA HIS A 182 -9.33 -11.32 4.42
C HIS A 182 -10.64 -11.37 5.23
N ARG A 183 -10.87 -12.44 6.01
CA ARG A 183 -12.12 -12.69 6.78
C ARG A 183 -12.57 -11.54 7.67
N SER A 184 -11.63 -10.82 8.28
CA SER A 184 -11.92 -9.71 9.19
C SER A 184 -12.10 -8.38 8.46
N LEU A 185 -11.92 -8.33 7.13
CA LEU A 185 -12.08 -7.12 6.31
C LEU A 185 -13.04 -7.33 5.14
N MET A 186 -13.46 -8.57 4.87
CA MET A 186 -14.27 -8.96 3.72
C MET A 186 -15.67 -9.42 4.13
N GLY A 187 -16.69 -8.84 3.48
CA GLY A 187 -18.09 -9.28 3.55
C GLY A 187 -18.86 -8.76 4.75
N ASP A 188 -20.04 -9.34 4.98
CA ASP A 188 -21.03 -8.85 5.97
C ASP A 188 -21.06 -9.71 7.25
N SER A 189 -19.99 -10.46 7.52
CA SER A 189 -19.88 -11.22 8.77
C SER A 189 -19.67 -10.26 9.95
N ALA A 190 -20.10 -10.65 11.15
CA ALA A 190 -19.89 -9.80 12.35
C ALA A 190 -18.40 -9.49 12.59
N GLU A 191 -17.51 -10.43 12.27
CA GLU A 191 -16.06 -10.23 12.34
C GLU A 191 -15.56 -9.22 11.30
N ALA A 192 -16.06 -9.31 10.06
CA ALA A 192 -15.69 -8.39 8.98
C ALA A 192 -16.17 -6.97 9.26
N ILE A 193 -17.41 -6.82 9.72
CA ILE A 193 -18.00 -5.53 10.07
C ILE A 193 -17.20 -4.88 11.21
N GLU A 194 -16.88 -5.64 12.27
CA GLU A 194 -16.06 -5.12 13.37
C GLU A 194 -14.64 -4.77 12.91
N GLY A 195 -14.00 -5.61 12.09
CA GLY A 195 -12.64 -5.33 11.60
C GLY A 195 -12.57 -4.12 10.68
N GLN A 196 -13.56 -3.91 9.81
CA GLN A 196 -13.71 -2.69 9.00
C GLN A 196 -13.91 -1.46 9.90
N ALA A 197 -14.76 -1.55 10.93
CA ALA A 197 -14.99 -0.47 11.88
C ALA A 197 -13.71 -0.12 12.67
N LYS A 198 -12.96 -1.14 13.14
CA LYS A 198 -11.65 -0.97 13.77
C LYS A 198 -10.65 -0.24 12.87
N LEU A 199 -10.57 -0.65 11.60
CA LEU A 199 -9.68 -0.04 10.63
C LEU A 199 -10.06 1.43 10.38
N PHE A 200 -11.36 1.72 10.27
CA PHE A 200 -11.85 3.09 10.15
C PHE A 200 -11.46 3.93 11.37
N ARG A 201 -11.71 3.42 12.60
CA ARG A 201 -11.39 4.11 13.85
C ARG A 201 -9.90 4.40 13.99
N VAL A 202 -9.04 3.43 13.76
CA VAL A 202 -7.58 3.58 13.87
C VAL A 202 -7.06 4.66 12.91
N LEU A 203 -7.50 4.63 11.65
CA LEU A 203 -7.06 5.59 10.64
C LEU A 203 -7.58 7.00 10.91
N THR A 204 -8.84 7.11 11.35
CA THR A 204 -9.45 8.40 11.69
C THR A 204 -8.79 9.00 12.93
N ALA A 205 -8.52 8.19 13.96
CA ALA A 205 -7.79 8.61 15.14
C ALA A 205 -6.36 9.07 14.79
N TYR A 206 -5.68 8.39 13.86
CA TYR A 206 -4.37 8.84 13.37
C TYR A 206 -4.46 10.19 12.64
N ALA A 207 -5.47 10.38 11.79
CA ALA A 207 -5.68 11.66 11.13
C ALA A 207 -5.92 12.82 12.12
N ARG A 208 -6.53 12.54 13.28
CA ARG A 208 -6.67 13.50 14.39
C ARG A 208 -5.40 13.65 15.23
N TYR A 209 -4.60 12.59 15.36
CA TYR A 209 -3.30 12.60 16.04
C TYR A 209 -2.30 13.52 15.32
N ASN A 210 -2.24 13.44 13.99
CA ASN A 210 -1.39 14.29 13.17
C ASN A 210 -2.22 15.00 12.08
N PRO A 211 -2.87 16.15 12.39
CA PRO A 211 -3.70 16.88 11.43
C PRO A 211 -2.93 17.48 10.24
N HIS A 212 -1.61 17.63 10.35
CA HIS A 212 -0.78 18.16 9.26
C HIS A 212 -0.68 17.16 8.10
N ILE A 213 -0.59 15.87 8.42
CA ILE A 213 -0.59 14.78 7.42
C ILE A 213 -2.04 14.32 7.15
N GLY A 214 -2.87 14.25 8.19
CA GLY A 214 -4.21 13.72 8.13
C GLY A 214 -4.20 12.24 7.73
N TYR A 215 -4.91 11.92 6.64
CA TYR A 215 -4.91 10.59 6.05
C TYR A 215 -4.27 10.63 4.66
N CYS A 216 -3.22 9.83 4.47
CA CYS A 216 -2.67 9.57 3.15
C CYS A 216 -3.08 8.19 2.64
N GLN A 217 -3.39 8.13 1.36
CA GLN A 217 -3.73 6.89 0.68
C GLN A 217 -2.61 5.86 0.83
N GLY A 218 -2.99 4.64 1.21
CA GLY A 218 -2.07 3.53 1.49
C GLY A 218 -1.83 3.26 2.96
N MET A 219 -2.07 4.23 3.86
CA MET A 219 -2.02 4.01 5.31
C MET A 219 -2.94 2.87 5.77
N SER A 220 -4.07 2.66 5.09
CA SER A 220 -5.01 1.57 5.38
C SER A 220 -4.40 0.17 5.28
N TYR A 221 -3.44 -0.06 4.38
CA TYR A 221 -2.77 -1.36 4.27
C TYR A 221 -1.86 -1.60 5.48
N ILE A 222 -1.14 -0.57 5.93
CA ILE A 222 -0.28 -0.65 7.12
C ILE A 222 -1.16 -0.89 8.36
N ALA A 223 -2.20 -0.08 8.55
CA ALA A 223 -3.10 -0.20 9.69
C ALA A 223 -3.82 -1.57 9.73
N ALA A 224 -4.21 -2.11 8.57
CA ALA A 224 -4.83 -3.43 8.49
C ALA A 224 -3.88 -4.56 8.94
N VAL A 225 -2.61 -4.55 8.52
CA VAL A 225 -1.61 -5.55 8.97
C VAL A 225 -1.40 -5.46 10.48
N LEU A 226 -1.35 -4.24 11.02
CA LEU A 226 -1.24 -4.03 12.47
C LEU A 226 -2.46 -4.61 13.20
N LEU A 227 -3.67 -4.34 12.72
CA LEU A 227 -4.92 -4.88 13.30
C LEU A 227 -5.05 -6.40 13.21
N MET A 228 -4.38 -7.05 12.25
CA MET A 228 -4.33 -8.52 12.17
C MET A 228 -3.46 -9.14 13.27
N ASN A 229 -2.55 -8.36 13.88
CA ASN A 229 -1.55 -8.87 14.84
C ASN A 229 -1.64 -8.23 16.23
N LEU A 230 -2.38 -7.13 16.37
CA LEU A 230 -2.46 -6.31 17.58
C LEU A 230 -3.91 -6.03 17.98
N THR A 231 -4.09 -5.63 19.24
CA THR A 231 -5.37 -5.03 19.66
C THR A 231 -5.57 -3.68 18.96
N GLU A 232 -6.81 -3.17 18.94
CA GLU A 232 -7.14 -1.95 18.21
C GLU A 232 -6.29 -0.74 18.64
N GLU A 233 -6.18 -0.50 19.95
CA GLU A 233 -5.40 0.63 20.46
C GLU A 233 -3.89 0.40 20.34
N ASP A 234 -3.42 -0.83 20.49
CA ASP A 234 -2.01 -1.15 20.24
C ASP A 234 -1.66 -0.96 18.76
N ALA A 235 -2.56 -1.28 17.83
CA ALA A 235 -2.40 -1.04 16.40
C ALA A 235 -2.32 0.46 16.09
N PHE A 236 -3.13 1.29 16.75
CA PHE A 236 -3.02 2.75 16.65
C PHE A 236 -1.63 3.24 17.10
N TRP A 237 -1.15 2.84 18.27
CA TRP A 237 0.16 3.29 18.75
C TRP A 237 1.33 2.75 17.90
N ALA A 238 1.20 1.54 17.36
CA ALA A 238 2.15 1.00 16.40
C ALA A 238 2.16 1.80 15.10
N LEU A 239 0.99 2.21 14.60
CA LEU A 239 0.85 3.06 13.41
C LEU A 239 1.52 4.43 13.64
N VAL A 240 1.26 5.07 14.78
CA VAL A 240 1.94 6.30 15.18
C VAL A 240 3.46 6.10 15.23
N ALA A 241 3.94 5.04 15.86
CA ALA A 241 5.37 4.76 15.95
C ALA A 241 6.04 4.59 14.58
N LEU A 242 5.36 3.93 13.64
CA LEU A 242 5.86 3.72 12.27
C LEU A 242 5.83 5.00 11.43
N LEU A 243 4.75 5.78 11.50
CA LEU A 243 4.57 6.94 10.65
C LEU A 243 5.27 8.21 11.16
N GLU A 244 5.51 8.34 12.47
CA GLU A 244 6.07 9.58 13.03
C GLU A 244 7.58 9.53 13.25
N ARG A 245 8.16 8.35 13.50
CA ARG A 245 9.58 8.26 13.90
C ARG A 245 10.53 8.26 12.69
N PRO A 246 11.63 9.03 12.72
CA PRO A 246 12.60 9.11 11.63
C PRO A 246 13.19 7.77 11.17
N LYS A 247 13.36 6.83 12.10
CA LYS A 247 13.86 5.46 11.81
C LYS A 247 12.98 4.70 10.81
N TYR A 248 11.68 5.01 10.76
CA TYR A 248 10.68 4.26 10.00
C TYR A 248 10.19 5.09 8.81
N LEU A 249 8.94 5.57 8.84
CA LEU A 249 8.23 6.11 7.67
C LEU A 249 7.96 7.61 7.77
N SER A 250 8.57 8.29 8.75
CA SER A 250 8.40 9.74 8.96
C SER A 250 8.58 10.52 7.65
N GLY A 251 7.54 11.26 7.27
CA GLY A 251 7.50 12.07 6.06
C GLY A 251 7.43 11.29 4.74
N LEU A 252 7.37 9.96 4.74
CA LEU A 252 7.13 9.19 3.50
C LEU A 252 5.68 9.29 3.05
N PHE A 253 4.77 9.55 3.99
CA PHE A 253 3.36 9.78 3.75
C PHE A 253 3.06 11.25 3.95
N ASP A 254 2.98 12.00 2.86
CA ASP A 254 2.54 13.38 2.82
C ASP A 254 1.82 13.65 1.49
N HIS A 255 1.31 14.87 1.32
CA HIS A 255 0.60 15.26 0.10
C HIS A 255 1.52 15.47 -1.11
N SER A 256 2.82 15.72 -0.92
CA SER A 256 3.73 15.97 -2.04
C SER A 256 4.32 14.68 -2.61
N MET A 257 4.39 13.62 -1.80
CA MET A 257 5.05 12.35 -2.10
C MET A 257 6.54 12.52 -2.43
N ASP A 258 7.15 13.65 -2.05
CA ASP A 258 8.51 13.98 -2.45
C ASP A 258 9.51 13.06 -1.75
N LYS A 259 9.34 12.83 -0.45
CA LYS A 259 10.27 12.02 0.33
C LYS A 259 10.26 10.56 -0.12
N ILE A 260 9.10 10.00 -0.42
CA ILE A 260 9.00 8.62 -0.91
C ILE A 260 9.58 8.48 -2.32
N GLN A 261 9.35 9.46 -3.21
CA GLN A 261 10.00 9.50 -4.52
C GLN A 261 11.52 9.61 -4.39
N HIS A 262 11.99 10.40 -3.43
CA HIS A 262 13.41 10.51 -3.09
C HIS A 262 13.97 9.16 -2.64
N GLN A 263 13.32 8.46 -1.72
CA GLN A 263 13.74 7.10 -1.31
C GLN A 263 13.75 6.11 -2.50
N ALA A 264 12.79 6.22 -3.43
CA ALA A 264 12.79 5.40 -4.64
C ALA A 264 13.97 5.70 -5.57
N ARG A 265 14.41 6.97 -5.66
CA ARG A 265 15.64 7.35 -6.38
C ARG A 265 16.90 6.86 -5.66
N VAL A 266 16.93 6.88 -4.33
CA VAL A 266 18.03 6.29 -3.55
C VAL A 266 18.13 4.79 -3.85
N PHE A 267 16.99 4.10 -3.91
CA PHE A 267 16.96 2.68 -4.28
C PHE A 267 17.41 2.45 -5.73
N HIS A 268 17.03 3.34 -6.66
CA HIS A 268 17.50 3.30 -8.04
C HIS A 268 19.03 3.38 -8.14
N GLN A 269 19.66 4.28 -7.39
CA GLN A 269 21.13 4.37 -7.33
C GLN A 269 21.76 3.13 -6.67
N LEU A 270 21.15 2.60 -5.60
CA LEU A 270 21.58 1.34 -4.99
C LEU A 270 21.56 0.18 -6.00
N LEU A 271 20.47 0.06 -6.77
CA LEU A 271 20.33 -0.97 -7.80
C LEU A 271 21.39 -0.82 -8.90
N LYS A 272 21.61 0.42 -9.37
CA LYS A 272 22.66 0.75 -10.33
C LYS A 272 24.05 0.34 -9.84
N HIS A 273 24.35 0.58 -8.57
CA HIS A 273 25.63 0.22 -7.97
C HIS A 273 25.80 -1.30 -7.79
N ARG A 274 24.79 -1.97 -7.23
CA ARG A 274 24.86 -3.40 -6.87
C ARG A 274 24.67 -4.35 -8.05
N LYS A 275 23.82 -4.00 -9.00
CA LYS A 275 23.42 -4.85 -10.14
C LYS A 275 23.38 -4.03 -11.43
N PRO A 276 24.53 -3.51 -11.91
CA PRO A 276 24.57 -2.61 -13.06
C PRO A 276 23.98 -3.22 -14.34
N LEU A 277 24.15 -4.53 -14.55
CA LEU A 277 23.59 -5.24 -15.70
C LEU A 277 22.05 -5.30 -15.66
N LEU A 278 21.49 -5.67 -14.50
CA LEU A 278 20.04 -5.70 -14.31
C LEU A 278 19.44 -4.30 -14.40
N TYR A 279 20.09 -3.32 -13.77
CA TYR A 279 19.73 -1.92 -13.85
C TYR A 279 19.63 -1.44 -15.30
N GLN A 280 20.71 -1.64 -16.08
CA GLN A 280 20.75 -1.19 -17.46
C GLN A 280 19.65 -1.86 -18.29
N HIS A 281 19.44 -3.16 -18.10
CA HIS A 281 18.39 -3.90 -18.79
C HIS A 281 16.97 -3.38 -18.48
N ILE A 282 16.70 -3.05 -17.20
CA ILE A 282 15.42 -2.46 -16.77
C ILE A 282 15.22 -1.07 -17.41
N GLU A 283 16.27 -0.25 -17.47
CA GLU A 283 16.23 1.09 -18.07
C GLU A 283 16.11 1.05 -19.60
N ASP A 284 16.77 0.11 -20.27
CA ASP A 284 16.69 -0.09 -21.73
C ASP A 284 15.27 -0.49 -22.17
N LEU A 285 14.53 -1.17 -21.29
CA LEU A 285 13.11 -1.48 -21.45
C LEU A 285 12.18 -0.33 -21.01
N GLY A 286 12.71 0.81 -20.58
CA GLY A 286 11.92 1.99 -20.19
C GLY A 286 11.17 1.84 -18.87
N VAL A 287 11.52 0.89 -18.02
CA VAL A 287 10.84 0.65 -16.73
C VAL A 287 11.55 1.41 -15.61
N SER A 288 11.07 2.62 -15.29
CA SER A 288 11.61 3.38 -14.15
C SER A 288 11.46 2.64 -12.82
N SER A 289 12.51 2.66 -11.99
CA SER A 289 12.49 2.06 -10.65
C SER A 289 11.39 2.61 -9.74
N LEU A 290 10.99 3.87 -9.95
CA LEU A 290 9.89 4.49 -9.19
C LEU A 290 8.57 3.71 -9.36
N HIS A 291 8.35 3.08 -10.51
CA HIS A 291 7.09 2.38 -10.81
C HIS A 291 6.84 1.16 -9.90
N PHE A 292 7.90 0.49 -9.45
CA PHE A 292 7.79 -0.69 -8.59
C PHE A 292 8.25 -0.44 -7.14
N VAL A 293 9.22 0.44 -6.91
CA VAL A 293 9.71 0.74 -5.55
C VAL A 293 8.66 1.49 -4.73
N MET A 294 7.97 2.47 -5.33
CA MET A 294 6.92 3.23 -4.64
C MET A 294 5.82 2.33 -4.07
N PRO A 295 5.18 1.43 -4.85
CA PRO A 295 4.17 0.52 -4.30
C PRO A 295 4.75 -0.45 -3.26
N TRP A 296 5.96 -0.97 -3.45
CA TRP A 296 6.62 -1.80 -2.44
C TRP A 296 6.78 -1.06 -1.11
N PHE A 297 7.25 0.19 -1.15
CA PHE A 297 7.57 0.95 0.05
C PHE A 297 6.31 1.50 0.74
N LEU A 298 5.36 2.06 -0.02
CA LEU A 298 4.11 2.61 0.54
C LEU A 298 3.21 1.55 1.18
N THR A 299 3.35 0.29 0.78
CA THR A 299 2.55 -0.82 1.31
C THR A 299 3.36 -1.80 2.17
N LEU A 300 4.62 -1.47 2.48
CA LEU A 300 5.56 -2.32 3.23
C LEU A 300 5.54 -3.78 2.73
N PHE A 301 5.65 -3.95 1.41
CA PHE A 301 5.68 -5.25 0.72
C PHE A 301 4.45 -6.15 0.96
N THR A 302 3.34 -5.60 1.44
CA THR A 302 2.12 -6.39 1.67
C THR A 302 1.53 -6.97 0.39
N SER A 303 1.92 -6.47 -0.79
CA SER A 303 1.55 -7.01 -2.10
C SER A 303 2.14 -8.38 -2.42
N LEU A 304 3.15 -8.85 -1.67
CA LEU A 304 3.70 -10.19 -1.83
C LEU A 304 2.60 -11.25 -1.63
N PRO A 305 2.60 -12.34 -2.41
CA PRO A 305 1.60 -13.39 -2.30
C PRO A 305 1.75 -14.21 -1.01
N CYS A 306 2.96 -14.34 -0.47
CA CYS A 306 3.23 -15.22 0.67
C CYS A 306 3.12 -14.48 2.01
N TRP A 307 2.02 -14.68 2.73
CA TRP A 307 1.74 -13.91 3.95
C TRP A 307 2.69 -14.19 5.11
N ASP A 308 3.12 -15.44 5.29
CA ASP A 308 4.19 -15.81 6.22
C ASP A 308 5.47 -15.00 5.97
N SER A 309 5.79 -14.77 4.70
CA SER A 309 6.95 -14.01 4.24
C SER A 309 6.74 -12.50 4.38
N VAL A 310 5.52 -12.01 4.15
CA VAL A 310 5.13 -10.62 4.49
C VAL A 310 5.36 -10.36 5.98
N LEU A 311 4.91 -11.26 6.86
CA LEU A 311 5.09 -11.11 8.30
C LEU A 311 6.57 -11.17 8.71
N ALA A 312 7.37 -12.06 8.11
CA ALA A 312 8.81 -12.10 8.33
C ALA A 312 9.52 -10.80 7.87
N VAL A 313 9.13 -10.25 6.71
CA VAL A 313 9.60 -8.94 6.24
C VAL A 313 9.24 -7.85 7.23
N TRP A 314 8.01 -7.84 7.74
CA TRP A 314 7.57 -6.90 8.77
C TRP A 314 8.35 -7.05 10.08
N ASP A 315 8.62 -8.28 10.53
CA ASP A 315 9.44 -8.53 11.72
C ASP A 315 10.83 -7.85 11.59
N VAL A 316 11.44 -7.91 10.39
CA VAL A 316 12.72 -7.23 10.08
C VAL A 316 12.57 -5.72 9.99
N ILE A 317 11.48 -5.20 9.39
CA ILE A 317 11.19 -3.76 9.34
C ILE A 317 11.02 -3.19 10.75
N MET A 318 10.30 -3.88 11.65
CA MET A 318 10.17 -3.44 13.04
C MET A 318 11.53 -3.37 13.75
N LEU A 319 12.45 -4.28 13.43
CA LEU A 319 13.79 -4.29 14.00
C LEU A 319 14.70 -3.19 13.44
N GLN A 320 14.79 -3.07 12.11
CA GLN A 320 15.82 -2.28 11.42
C GLN A 320 15.30 -0.96 10.81
N GLY A 321 13.99 -0.79 10.69
CA GLY A 321 13.37 0.40 10.12
C GLY A 321 13.53 0.51 8.60
N LEU A 322 13.70 1.72 8.10
CA LEU A 322 13.74 2.04 6.67
C LEU A 322 14.82 1.25 5.91
N LEU A 323 15.97 0.98 6.54
CA LEU A 323 17.05 0.18 5.97
C LEU A 323 16.58 -1.22 5.52
N ALA A 324 15.66 -1.84 6.26
CA ALA A 324 15.09 -3.14 5.90
C ALA A 324 14.36 -3.08 4.56
N MET A 325 13.72 -1.95 4.24
CA MET A 325 12.95 -1.82 2.99
C MET A 325 13.87 -1.86 1.76
N PHE A 326 15.02 -1.21 1.84
CA PHE A 326 16.07 -1.31 0.80
C PHE A 326 16.60 -2.74 0.69
N ARG A 327 16.87 -3.39 1.82
CA ARG A 327 17.35 -4.77 1.85
C ARG A 327 16.36 -5.75 1.22
N VAL A 328 15.08 -5.65 1.58
CA VAL A 328 14.01 -6.50 1.04
C VAL A 328 13.84 -6.28 -0.45
N GLY A 329 13.82 -5.02 -0.91
CA GLY A 329 13.72 -4.70 -2.33
C GLY A 329 14.90 -5.28 -3.14
N LEU A 330 16.13 -5.17 -2.61
CA LEU A 330 17.31 -5.73 -3.26
C LEU A 330 17.28 -7.26 -3.28
N ALA A 331 16.91 -7.91 -2.17
CA ALA A 331 16.78 -9.36 -2.10
C ALA A 331 15.75 -9.91 -3.10
N ILE A 332 14.61 -9.24 -3.26
CA ILE A 332 13.59 -9.60 -4.26
C ILE A 332 14.18 -9.48 -5.67
N LEU A 333 14.92 -8.40 -5.98
CA LEU A 333 15.54 -8.22 -7.29
C LEU A 333 16.64 -9.23 -7.57
N GLU A 334 17.45 -9.60 -6.57
CA GLU A 334 18.47 -10.64 -6.67
C GLU A 334 17.86 -12.00 -7.02
N LEU A 335 16.74 -12.36 -6.39
CA LEU A 335 16.03 -13.60 -6.70
C LEU A 335 15.35 -13.56 -8.07
N LEU A 336 14.89 -12.39 -8.52
CA LEU A 336 14.24 -12.21 -9.81
C LEU A 336 15.22 -12.01 -10.97
N GLU A 337 16.47 -11.65 -10.70
CA GLU A 337 17.47 -11.27 -11.70
C GLU A 337 17.58 -12.27 -12.87
N PRO A 338 17.68 -13.61 -12.65
CA PRO A 338 17.79 -14.55 -13.76
C PRO A 338 16.58 -14.53 -14.70
N ARG A 339 15.39 -14.25 -14.15
CA ARG A 339 14.13 -14.17 -14.91
C ARG A 339 13.98 -12.82 -15.60
N LEU A 340 14.35 -11.72 -14.93
CA LEU A 340 14.22 -10.37 -15.48
C LEU A 340 15.16 -10.14 -16.66
N LEU A 341 16.40 -10.64 -16.59
CA LEU A 341 17.37 -10.54 -17.70
C LEU A 341 16.94 -11.31 -18.97
N GLN A 342 16.02 -12.27 -18.85
CA GLN A 342 15.48 -13.01 -20.00
C GLN A 342 14.25 -12.33 -20.62
N MET A 343 13.69 -11.32 -19.97
CA MET A 343 12.53 -10.59 -20.49
C MET A 343 12.99 -9.57 -21.53
N ALA A 344 12.32 -9.54 -22.68
CA ALA A 344 12.58 -8.58 -23.76
C ALA A 344 11.46 -7.54 -23.93
N ASP A 345 10.44 -7.58 -23.06
CA ASP A 345 9.21 -6.79 -23.17
C ASP A 345 8.89 -6.09 -21.84
N ASP A 346 8.74 -4.78 -21.89
CA ASP A 346 8.36 -3.93 -20.75
C ASP A 346 6.97 -4.30 -20.21
N GLY A 347 6.08 -4.73 -21.11
CA GLY A 347 4.73 -5.21 -20.82
C GLY A 347 4.68 -6.45 -19.90
N LEU A 348 5.79 -7.16 -19.72
CA LEU A 348 5.93 -8.31 -18.81
C LEU A 348 6.80 -8.01 -17.59
N MET A 349 7.80 -7.13 -17.73
CA MET A 349 8.74 -6.81 -16.67
C MET A 349 8.06 -6.11 -15.49
N LEU A 350 7.37 -5.00 -15.73
CA LEU A 350 6.75 -4.22 -14.65
C LEU A 350 5.66 -5.02 -13.91
N PRO A 351 4.76 -5.77 -14.59
CA PRO A 351 3.82 -6.66 -13.90
C PRO A 351 4.50 -7.73 -13.05
N THR A 352 5.64 -8.28 -13.47
CA THR A 352 6.39 -9.27 -12.69
C THR A 352 7.00 -8.66 -11.42
N LEU A 353 7.53 -7.45 -11.50
CA LEU A 353 8.05 -6.70 -10.34
C LEU A 353 6.92 -6.33 -9.35
N LEU A 354 5.77 -5.90 -9.86
CA LEU A 354 4.62 -5.54 -9.04
C LEU A 354 3.89 -6.76 -8.44
N ARG A 355 3.96 -7.92 -9.11
CA ARG A 355 3.37 -9.18 -8.68
C ARG A 355 4.45 -10.24 -8.62
N VAL A 356 5.31 -10.10 -7.61
CA VAL A 356 6.39 -11.04 -7.34
C VAL A 356 5.82 -12.47 -7.34
N PRO A 357 6.37 -13.39 -8.14
CA PRO A 357 5.89 -14.76 -8.21
C PRO A 357 5.94 -15.47 -6.85
N VAL A 358 5.08 -16.48 -6.67
CA VAL A 358 4.98 -17.25 -5.42
C VAL A 358 6.30 -17.94 -5.12
N GLU A 359 6.94 -18.54 -6.14
CA GLU A 359 8.21 -19.25 -6.02
C GLU A 359 9.35 -18.38 -5.48
N VAL A 360 9.33 -17.07 -5.76
CA VAL A 360 10.30 -16.11 -5.22
C VAL A 360 9.90 -15.65 -3.83
N SER A 361 8.60 -15.52 -3.58
CA SER A 361 8.07 -14.95 -2.35
C SER A 361 7.95 -15.96 -1.21
N GLN A 362 8.08 -17.26 -1.47
CA GLN A 362 7.99 -18.33 -0.47
C GLN A 362 8.96 -18.09 0.69
N HIS A 363 8.54 -18.40 1.92
CA HIS A 363 9.33 -18.12 3.12
C HIS A 363 10.69 -18.81 3.08
N CYS A 364 10.74 -20.07 2.61
CA CYS A 364 11.99 -20.84 2.48
C CYS A 364 12.96 -20.28 1.42
N VAL A 365 12.53 -19.35 0.58
CA VAL A 365 13.34 -18.71 -0.47
C VAL A 365 13.65 -17.27 -0.08
N LEU A 366 12.63 -16.45 0.17
CA LEU A 366 12.76 -15.03 0.42
C LEU A 366 13.46 -14.73 1.74
N VAL A 367 13.14 -15.43 2.83
CA VAL A 367 13.69 -15.11 4.15
C VAL A 367 15.18 -15.43 4.23
N PRO A 368 15.69 -16.59 3.76
CA PRO A 368 17.13 -16.83 3.67
C PRO A 368 17.84 -15.80 2.78
N ALA A 369 17.27 -15.45 1.63
CA ALA A 369 17.83 -14.42 0.76
C ALA A 369 17.91 -13.06 1.47
N LEU A 370 16.83 -12.64 2.13
CA LEU A 370 16.77 -11.41 2.92
C LEU A 370 17.88 -11.34 3.97
N TRP A 371 18.19 -12.45 4.64
CA TRP A 371 19.27 -12.51 5.63
C TRP A 371 20.67 -12.61 5.02
N GLY A 372 20.78 -13.04 3.78
CA GLY A 372 22.04 -13.08 3.00
C GLY A 372 22.33 -11.76 2.26
N THR A 373 21.31 -10.96 1.95
CA THR A 373 21.48 -9.65 1.33
C THR A 373 21.91 -8.63 2.38
N GLU A 374 23.17 -8.18 2.30
CA GLU A 374 23.69 -7.14 3.18
C GLU A 374 23.50 -5.76 2.57
N VAL A 375 22.79 -4.89 3.29
CA VAL A 375 22.68 -3.45 3.01
C VAL A 375 23.01 -2.70 4.28
N GLN A 376 23.96 -1.78 4.20
CA GLN A 376 24.51 -1.02 5.32
C GLN A 376 24.02 0.44 5.28
N GLU A 377 23.99 1.10 6.43
CA GLU A 377 23.52 2.49 6.54
C GLU A 377 24.39 3.46 5.72
N TRP A 378 25.71 3.33 5.80
CA TRP A 378 26.65 4.17 5.02
C TRP A 378 26.46 4.05 3.51
N GLU A 379 26.01 2.87 3.04
CA GLU A 379 25.76 2.64 1.62
C GLU A 379 24.54 3.43 1.16
N ILE A 380 23.46 3.41 1.96
CA ILE A 380 22.25 4.20 1.71
C ILE A 380 22.56 5.69 1.81
N ASP A 381 23.35 6.12 2.78
CA ASP A 381 23.76 7.52 2.93
C ASP A 381 24.57 8.02 1.72
N CYS A 382 25.45 7.16 1.17
CA CYS A 382 26.18 7.46 -0.06
C CYS A 382 25.23 7.63 -1.25
N MET A 383 24.30 6.69 -1.46
CA MET A 383 23.30 6.80 -2.53
C MET A 383 22.39 8.02 -2.36
N ASN A 384 22.04 8.36 -1.11
CA ASN A 384 21.29 9.56 -0.76
C ASN A 384 22.04 10.85 -1.16
N GLY A 385 23.34 10.92 -0.88
CA GLY A 385 24.20 12.03 -1.32
C GLY A 385 24.15 12.24 -2.83
N LEU A 386 24.29 11.16 -3.61
CA LEU A 386 24.25 11.22 -5.07
C LEU A 386 22.92 11.78 -5.61
N VAL A 387 21.78 11.36 -5.05
CA VAL A 387 20.46 11.85 -5.48
C VAL A 387 20.30 13.35 -5.18
N LEU A 388 20.81 13.82 -4.04
CA LEU A 388 20.76 15.24 -3.67
C LEU A 388 21.61 16.09 -4.61
N GLU A 389 22.80 15.62 -4.98
CA GLU A 389 23.66 16.27 -5.96
C GLU A 389 22.99 16.37 -7.34
N GLU A 390 22.44 15.27 -7.87
CA GLU A 390 21.73 15.25 -9.16
C GLU A 390 20.57 16.27 -9.20
N THR A 391 19.83 16.37 -8.09
CA THR A 391 18.71 17.32 -7.96
C THR A 391 19.19 18.78 -7.94
N SER A 392 20.33 19.05 -7.30
CA SER A 392 20.92 20.40 -7.26
C SER A 392 21.45 20.88 -8.63
N VAL A 393 22.06 19.97 -9.41
CA VAL A 393 22.61 20.28 -10.74
C VAL A 393 21.49 20.56 -11.74
N GLY A 394 20.37 19.84 -11.63
CA GLY A 394 19.17 20.08 -12.45
C GLY A 394 18.52 21.44 -12.22
N GLN A 395 18.62 22.01 -11.02
CA GLN A 395 18.11 23.36 -10.71
C GLN A 395 19.06 24.47 -11.22
N HIS A 396 20.37 24.22 -11.27
CA HIS A 396 21.34 25.19 -11.81
C HIS A 396 21.37 25.28 -13.34
N GLN A 397 20.81 24.30 -14.07
CA GLN A 397 20.68 24.39 -15.53
C GLN A 397 19.42 25.17 -15.99
N GLN A 398 18.54 25.58 -15.08
CA GLN A 398 17.39 26.44 -15.39
C GLN A 398 17.60 27.87 -14.84
N GLY A 399 18.47 28.64 -15.49
CA GLY A 399 18.48 30.11 -15.41
C GLY A 399 19.83 30.79 -15.69
N PRO A 400 19.83 32.05 -16.19
CA PRO A 400 19.18 32.53 -17.40
C PRO A 400 20.15 32.51 -18.61
N GLU A 401 19.61 32.30 -19.82
CA GLU A 401 20.36 32.59 -21.04
C GLU A 401 20.77 34.06 -21.06
N THR A 402 22.07 34.31 -21.04
CA THR A 402 22.69 35.62 -21.27
C THR A 402 22.51 36.00 -22.74
N SER A 403 21.35 36.56 -23.09
CA SER A 403 21.20 37.27 -24.37
C SER A 403 21.84 38.66 -24.25
N SER A 404 22.90 38.83 -25.01
CA SER A 404 23.54 40.10 -25.30
C SER A 404 22.83 40.75 -26.50
N ASN A 405 22.25 41.94 -26.34
CA ASN A 405 22.40 43.12 -27.22
C ASN A 405 21.40 44.26 -26.93
N PRO A 406 21.68 45.51 -27.39
CA PRO A 406 21.45 46.72 -26.60
C PRO A 406 20.19 47.53 -26.96
N LEU A 407 19.77 48.34 -25.97
CA LEU A 407 19.11 49.66 -26.04
C LEU A 407 18.02 49.90 -27.12
N THR A 408 16.77 50.05 -26.67
CA THR A 408 15.91 51.20 -26.98
C THR A 408 14.79 51.37 -25.94
N ASN A 409 14.62 52.61 -25.46
CA ASN A 409 13.59 53.08 -24.53
C ASN A 409 12.22 53.22 -25.20
N GLU A 410 11.14 52.79 -24.52
CA GLU A 410 9.85 53.52 -24.40
C GLU A 410 8.89 52.80 -23.42
N PRO A 411 8.07 53.51 -22.60
CA PRO A 411 7.25 52.90 -21.56
C PRO A 411 5.80 52.65 -21.99
N ARG A 412 5.26 51.43 -21.78
CA ARG A 412 3.81 51.17 -21.89
C ARG A 412 3.25 50.39 -20.70
N LYS A 413 2.45 51.12 -19.92
CA LYS A 413 1.33 50.75 -19.03
C LYS A 413 1.13 49.26 -18.72
N ALA A 414 1.39 48.90 -17.46
CA ALA A 414 0.97 47.64 -16.84
C ALA A 414 -0.55 47.60 -16.63
N ARG A 415 -1.20 46.54 -17.13
CA ARG A 415 -2.55 46.12 -16.74
C ARG A 415 -2.40 44.82 -15.97
N ALA A 416 -2.53 44.89 -14.64
CA ALA A 416 -2.46 43.73 -13.77
C ALA A 416 -3.68 42.81 -13.99
N SER A 417 -3.42 41.53 -14.22
CA SER A 417 -4.39 40.44 -14.08
C SER A 417 -3.94 39.60 -12.87
N PRO A 418 -4.85 39.12 -12.00
CA PRO A 418 -4.46 38.40 -10.80
C PRO A 418 -3.97 36.98 -11.16
N PRO A 419 -3.06 36.37 -10.38
CA PRO A 419 -2.64 35.00 -10.61
C PRO A 419 -3.78 34.04 -10.27
N ALA A 420 -4.08 33.13 -11.18
CA ALA A 420 -4.99 32.01 -10.95
C ALA A 420 -4.41 31.09 -9.87
N ARG A 421 -5.25 30.73 -8.89
CA ARG A 421 -4.93 29.71 -7.87
C ARG A 421 -4.68 28.36 -8.56
N PRO A 422 -3.63 27.60 -8.21
CA PRO A 422 -3.49 26.25 -8.70
C PRO A 422 -4.50 25.36 -7.97
N VAL A 423 -5.45 24.82 -8.73
CA VAL A 423 -6.32 23.73 -8.29
C VAL A 423 -5.48 22.46 -8.29
N SER A 424 -5.31 21.86 -7.12
CA SER A 424 -4.58 20.62 -6.89
C SER A 424 -5.33 19.44 -7.54
N HIS A 425 -4.87 19.02 -8.72
CA HIS A 425 -5.25 17.72 -9.28
C HIS A 425 -4.36 16.62 -8.68
N PRO A 426 -4.91 15.44 -8.31
CA PRO A 426 -4.09 14.31 -7.87
C PRO A 426 -3.11 13.92 -8.98
N SER A 427 -1.85 13.65 -8.60
CA SER A 427 -0.84 13.19 -9.53
C SER A 427 -1.32 11.93 -10.27
N VAL A 428 -0.98 11.80 -11.55
CA VAL A 428 -1.32 10.65 -12.42
C VAL A 428 -0.96 9.30 -11.79
N TRP A 429 0.01 9.28 -10.87
CA TRP A 429 0.48 8.12 -10.11
C TRP A 429 -0.53 7.60 -9.09
N THR A 430 -1.28 8.49 -8.43
CA THR A 430 -2.31 8.12 -7.46
C THR A 430 -3.44 7.33 -8.12
N LEU A 431 -3.73 7.61 -9.40
CA LEU A 431 -4.71 6.88 -10.21
C LEU A 431 -4.18 5.55 -10.76
N TRP A 432 -2.88 5.46 -11.04
CA TRP A 432 -2.26 4.26 -11.62
C TRP A 432 -1.97 3.18 -10.56
N LEU A 433 -1.47 3.58 -9.38
CA LEU A 433 -1.12 2.65 -8.30
C LEU A 433 -2.32 1.97 -7.62
N TRP A 434 -3.53 2.53 -7.74
CA TRP A 434 -4.65 2.15 -6.85
C TRP A 434 -6.02 1.96 -7.53
N GLY A 435 -6.04 1.70 -8.84
CA GLY A 435 -7.20 1.09 -9.48
C GLY A 435 -8.07 2.02 -10.33
N LYS A 436 -7.57 2.38 -11.52
CA LYS A 436 -8.41 2.43 -12.73
C LYS A 436 -7.81 1.52 -13.80
N ALA A 437 -8.02 0.21 -13.65
CA ALA A 437 -7.93 -0.72 -14.78
C ALA A 437 -9.19 -0.60 -15.65
N GLY A 438 -9.37 0.58 -16.26
CA GLY A 438 -10.35 0.79 -17.32
C GLY A 438 -9.58 1.12 -18.59
N ARG A 439 -9.58 0.17 -19.54
CA ARG A 439 -8.99 0.25 -20.89
C ARG A 439 -8.45 1.63 -21.26
N VAL A 440 -7.15 1.83 -21.08
CA VAL A 440 -6.43 2.85 -21.85
C VAL A 440 -6.38 2.33 -23.28
N LYS A 441 -7.35 2.76 -24.09
CA LYS A 441 -7.16 2.76 -25.54
C LYS A 441 -6.00 3.72 -25.80
N ILE A 442 -4.85 3.16 -26.16
CA ILE A 442 -3.77 3.93 -26.75
C ILE A 442 -4.38 4.58 -28.00
N SER A 443 -4.53 5.89 -27.96
CA SER A 443 -4.95 6.70 -29.09
C SER A 443 -3.84 6.62 -30.13
N GLU A 444 -4.05 5.84 -31.20
CA GLU A 444 -3.24 5.93 -32.40
C GLU A 444 -3.25 7.39 -32.87
N LYS A 445 -2.07 8.00 -32.99
CA LYS A 445 -1.91 9.29 -33.68
C LYS A 445 -2.34 9.10 -35.14
N PRO A 446 -3.04 10.07 -35.74
CA PRO A 446 -3.45 9.98 -37.13
C PRO A 446 -2.21 10.04 -38.03
N ALA A 447 -2.03 9.01 -38.86
CA ALA A 447 -1.04 9.00 -39.92
C ALA A 447 -1.32 10.16 -40.89
N MET A 448 -0.28 10.97 -41.12
CA MET A 448 -0.24 11.97 -42.18
C MET A 448 -0.58 11.32 -43.52
N ARG A 449 -1.58 11.88 -44.21
CA ARG A 449 -1.87 11.59 -45.62
C ARG A 449 -0.66 11.99 -46.46
N THR A 450 0.02 11.02 -47.06
CA THR A 450 0.81 11.23 -48.27
C THR A 450 0.03 10.71 -49.47
N SER A 451 -0.16 11.63 -50.41
CA SER A 451 -0.75 11.44 -51.73
C SER A 451 0.12 10.55 -52.63
N GLY A 452 -0.50 9.58 -53.31
CA GLY A 452 0.12 8.84 -54.40
C GLY A 452 -0.84 7.82 -55.01
N GLY A 453 -1.24 8.04 -56.27
CA GLY A 453 -2.28 7.31 -56.99
C GLY A 453 -1.93 5.88 -57.44
N PRO A 454 -2.84 5.25 -58.21
CA PRO A 454 -2.97 3.79 -58.31
C PRO A 454 -2.21 3.19 -59.50
N SER A 455 -1.84 1.92 -59.39
CA SER A 455 -1.65 1.05 -60.56
C SER A 455 -1.93 -0.41 -60.22
N ALA A 456 -2.73 -1.03 -61.08
CA ALA A 456 -3.23 -2.39 -61.04
C ALA A 456 -2.17 -3.42 -61.47
N CYS A 457 -2.23 -4.64 -60.94
CA CYS A 457 -2.34 -5.90 -61.73
C CYS A 457 -2.30 -7.16 -60.83
N VAL A 458 -3.36 -7.98 -60.96
CA VAL A 458 -3.38 -9.45 -61.16
C VAL A 458 -2.20 -10.25 -60.56
N SER A 459 -2.42 -11.21 -59.64
CA SER A 459 -2.71 -12.61 -60.00
C SER A 459 -3.05 -13.50 -58.80
N ARG A 460 -3.99 -14.42 -59.03
CA ARG A 460 -4.38 -15.59 -58.23
C ARG A 460 -3.17 -16.41 -57.75
N THR A 461 -3.29 -17.07 -56.59
CA THR A 461 -3.39 -18.54 -56.50
C THR A 461 -3.97 -18.94 -55.13
N ARG A 462 -4.94 -19.83 -55.21
CA ARG A 462 -5.75 -20.45 -54.15
C ARG A 462 -5.14 -21.84 -53.88
N LEU A 463 -5.00 -22.28 -52.64
CA LEU A 463 -4.98 -23.71 -52.29
C LEU A 463 -5.36 -23.89 -50.81
N GLN A 464 -6.63 -24.25 -50.60
CA GLN A 464 -7.12 -24.99 -49.44
C GLN A 464 -6.88 -26.48 -49.70
N ILE A 465 -6.35 -27.21 -48.71
CA ILE A 465 -6.62 -28.65 -48.54
C ILE A 465 -6.90 -28.90 -47.04
N SER A 466 -7.91 -29.73 -46.81
CA SER A 466 -8.68 -29.99 -45.59
C SER A 466 -8.13 -31.21 -44.79
N PRO A 467 -8.79 -31.74 -43.73
CA PRO A 467 -8.12 -32.30 -42.55
C PRO A 467 -8.22 -33.84 -42.48
N ARG A 468 -7.59 -34.46 -41.46
CA ARG A 468 -8.23 -35.52 -40.64
C ARG A 468 -7.35 -36.02 -39.49
N SER A 469 -8.09 -36.32 -38.43
CA SER A 469 -7.81 -37.05 -37.20
C SER A 469 -7.13 -38.41 -37.38
N HIS A 470 -6.33 -38.77 -36.38
CA HIS A 470 -6.48 -40.03 -35.63
C HIS A 470 -6.25 -39.79 -34.14
#